data_AF-A0A183NHG4-F1
#
_entry.id   AF-A0A183NHG4-F1
#
_cell.length_a   1.000
_cell.length_b   1.000
_cell.length_c   1.000
_cell.angle_alpha   90.00
_cell.angle_beta   90.00
_cell.angle_gamma   90.00
#
_symmetry.space_group_name_H-M   'P 1'
#
loop_
_entity.id
_entity.type
_entity.pdbx_description
1 polymer ?
#
loop_
_entity_poly.entity_id
_entity_poly.type
_entity_poly.pdbx_seq_one_letter_code
_entity_poly.pdbx_strand_id
1 'polypeptide(L)'
;MYLIHHSEGIGKDAIEHCVLLPDEEGYAKSISIPDKQFGKPHNIIEAFSTELLNGPLLSQDDEAGLQKLTRLMTNCKMALDDSMDLTSCLSSVLILQKN
;
A
#
# COMPACT_ATOMS: atom_id res chain seq x y z
N MET A 1 -14.71 -5.83 16.73
CA MET A 1 -13.33 -5.57 16.24
C MET A 1 -13.34 -4.37 15.27
N TYR A 2 -12.69 -3.25 15.61
CA TYR A 2 -12.66 -2.03 14.77
C TYR A 2 -12.18 -2.28 13.34
N LEU A 3 -11.16 -3.13 13.16
CA LEU A 3 -10.53 -3.41 11.86
C LEU A 3 -11.49 -4.08 10.86
N ILE A 4 -12.34 -5.01 11.30
CA ILE A 4 -13.30 -5.72 10.41
C ILE A 4 -14.34 -4.74 9.83
N HIS A 5 -14.77 -3.75 10.62
CA HIS A 5 -15.77 -2.77 10.18
C HIS A 5 -15.21 -1.77 9.16
N HIS A 6 -13.89 -1.56 9.13
CA HIS A 6 -13.21 -0.62 8.24
C HIS A 6 -12.39 -1.32 7.15
N SER A 7 -12.52 -2.65 7.04
CA SER A 7 -11.89 -3.44 5.99
C SER A 7 -12.94 -3.89 4.99
N GLU A 8 -12.52 -4.06 3.74
CA GLU A 8 -13.37 -4.56 2.65
C GLU A 8 -12.62 -5.59 1.80
N GLY A 9 -13.38 -6.36 1.02
CA GLY A 9 -12.85 -7.38 0.10
C GLY A 9 -11.93 -8.40 0.78
N ILE A 10 -10.90 -8.83 0.05
CA ILE A 10 -9.96 -9.89 0.46
C ILE A 10 -9.32 -9.59 1.82
N GLY A 11 -9.06 -8.31 2.14
CA GLY A 11 -8.52 -7.91 3.43
C GLY A 11 -9.48 -8.19 4.58
N LYS A 12 -10.77 -7.91 4.39
CA LYS A 12 -11.83 -8.23 5.37
C LYS A 12 -12.01 -9.73 5.53
N ASP A 13 -12.12 -10.45 4.40
CA ASP A 13 -12.32 -11.90 4.38
C ASP A 13 -11.17 -12.63 5.12
N ALA A 14 -9.94 -12.12 4.97
CA ALA A 14 -8.78 -12.67 5.66
C ALA A 14 -8.84 -12.54 7.19
N ILE A 15 -9.53 -11.53 7.72
CA ILE A 15 -9.56 -11.21 9.17
C ILE A 15 -10.94 -11.42 9.82
N GLU A 16 -11.98 -11.78 9.06
CA GLU A 16 -13.35 -11.88 9.57
C GLU A 16 -13.47 -12.88 10.72
N HIS A 17 -12.74 -13.99 10.64
CA HIS A 17 -12.76 -15.06 11.64
C HIS A 17 -12.10 -14.66 12.97
N CYS A 18 -11.34 -13.55 13.00
CA CYS A 18 -10.73 -13.04 14.23
C CYS A 18 -11.78 -12.57 15.26
N VAL A 19 -13.04 -12.35 14.85
CA VAL A 19 -14.16 -12.02 15.76
C VAL A 19 -14.50 -13.16 16.72
N LEU A 20 -14.08 -14.38 16.43
CA LEU A 20 -14.33 -15.56 17.28
C LEU A 20 -13.35 -15.65 18.47
N LEU A 21 -12.32 -14.81 18.49
CA LEU A 21 -11.30 -14.78 19.53
C LEU A 21 -11.62 -13.69 20.57
N PRO A 22 -11.06 -13.79 21.78
CA PRO A 22 -11.11 -12.69 22.74
C PRO A 22 -10.58 -11.38 22.13
N ASP A 23 -11.14 -10.24 22.50
CA ASP A 23 -10.91 -8.95 21.81
C ASP A 23 -9.42 -8.61 21.58
N GLU A 24 -8.58 -8.76 22.61
CA GLU A 24 -7.15 -8.47 22.52
C GLU A 24 -6.42 -9.43 21.55
N GLU A 25 -6.74 -10.72 21.64
CA GLU A 25 -6.11 -11.78 20.85
C GLU A 25 -6.58 -11.72 19.39
N GLY A 26 -7.87 -11.47 19.17
CA GLY A 26 -8.44 -11.28 17.85
C GLY A 26 -7.92 -10.01 17.19
N TYR A 27 -7.73 -8.91 17.94
CA TYR A 27 -7.14 -7.68 17.41
C TYR A 27 -5.69 -7.92 16.97
N ALA A 28 -4.86 -8.48 17.86
CA ALA A 28 -3.48 -8.80 17.54
C ALA A 28 -3.37 -9.73 16.33
N LYS A 29 -4.23 -10.76 16.25
CA LYS A 29 -4.25 -11.69 15.13
C LYS A 29 -4.68 -11.03 13.83
N SER A 30 -5.70 -10.16 13.86
CA SER A 30 -6.17 -9.41 12.68
C SER A 30 -5.13 -8.43 12.12
N ILE A 31 -4.18 -7.95 12.93
CA ILE A 31 -3.02 -7.18 12.46
C ILE A 31 -1.96 -8.10 11.83
N SER A 32 -1.70 -9.27 12.43
CA SER A 32 -0.64 -10.17 11.97
C SER A 32 -0.93 -10.90 10.66
N ILE A 33 -2.22 -11.11 10.33
CA ILE A 33 -2.64 -11.86 9.14
C ILE A 33 -2.28 -11.12 7.86
N PRO A 34 -2.60 -9.81 7.70
CA PRO A 34 -2.20 -9.07 6.51
C PRO A 34 -0.69 -9.04 6.28
N ASP A 35 0.10 -8.91 7.35
CA ASP A 35 1.57 -8.94 7.25
C ASP A 35 2.07 -10.29 6.69
N LYS A 36 1.53 -11.41 7.18
CA LYS A 36 1.93 -12.75 6.71
C LYS A 36 1.43 -13.06 5.30
N GLN A 37 0.23 -12.61 4.94
CA GLN A 37 -0.39 -12.95 3.65
C GLN A 37 -0.04 -11.98 2.53
N PHE A 38 0.10 -10.69 2.85
CA PHE A 38 0.26 -9.60 1.89
C PHE A 38 1.54 -8.77 2.12
N GLY A 39 2.20 -8.90 3.28
CA GLY A 39 3.35 -8.09 3.70
C GLY A 39 4.68 -8.41 3.01
N LYS A 40 4.70 -8.90 1.77
CA LYS A 40 5.94 -9.04 1.00
C LYS A 40 6.37 -7.65 0.51
N PRO A 41 7.43 -7.02 1.07
CA PRO A 41 7.73 -5.62 0.78
C PRO A 41 8.01 -5.38 -0.70
N HIS A 42 8.74 -6.30 -1.34
CA HIS A 42 9.00 -6.27 -2.78
C HIS A 42 7.71 -6.18 -3.62
N ASN A 43 6.71 -7.01 -3.33
CA ASN A 43 5.47 -7.04 -4.09
C ASN A 43 4.64 -5.76 -3.87
N ILE A 44 4.68 -5.21 -2.65
CA ILE A 44 4.01 -3.96 -2.32
C ILE A 44 4.66 -2.79 -3.09
N ILE A 45 5.98 -2.70 -3.07
CA ILE A 45 6.74 -1.67 -3.80
C ILE A 45 6.52 -1.79 -5.30
N GLU A 46 6.55 -3.02 -5.84
CA GLU A 46 6.31 -3.28 -7.25
C GLU A 46 4.89 -2.85 -7.67
N ALA A 47 3.88 -3.15 -6.86
CA ALA A 47 2.50 -2.74 -7.12
C ALA A 47 2.37 -1.21 -7.15
N PHE A 48 2.89 -0.50 -6.14
CA PHE A 48 2.83 0.96 -6.12
C PHE A 48 3.66 1.59 -7.24
N SER A 49 4.83 1.04 -7.56
CA SER A 49 5.66 1.51 -8.67
C SER A 49 4.96 1.30 -10.00
N THR A 50 4.30 0.17 -10.20
CA THR A 50 3.53 -0.12 -11.42
C THR A 50 2.37 0.85 -11.57
N GLU A 51 1.63 1.13 -10.50
CA GLU A 51 0.53 2.10 -10.52
C GLU A 51 1.03 3.54 -10.75
N LEU A 52 2.17 3.90 -10.17
CA LEU A 52 2.81 5.20 -10.35
C LEU A 52 3.30 5.40 -11.79
N LEU A 53 3.92 4.38 -12.38
CA LEU A 53 4.54 4.44 -13.71
C LEU A 53 3.52 4.28 -14.85
N ASN A 54 2.50 3.44 -14.66
CA ASN A 54 1.46 3.16 -15.67
C ASN A 54 0.16 3.93 -15.42
N GLY A 55 0.15 4.84 -14.44
CA GLY A 55 -1.00 5.67 -14.11
C GLY A 55 -1.38 6.62 -15.27
N PRO A 56 -2.61 7.17 -15.25
CA PRO A 56 -3.07 8.11 -16.25
C PRO A 56 -2.23 9.39 -16.24
N LEU A 57 -2.09 10.04 -17.40
CA LEU A 57 -1.45 11.34 -17.50
C LEU A 57 -2.27 12.37 -16.70
N LEU A 58 -1.63 13.02 -15.73
CA LEU A 58 -2.27 14.01 -14.88
C LEU A 58 -2.18 15.40 -15.50
N SER A 59 -3.26 16.17 -15.40
CA SER A 59 -3.26 17.61 -15.66
C SER A 59 -3.16 18.39 -14.35
N GLN A 60 -2.79 19.67 -14.43
CA GLN A 60 -2.72 20.52 -13.23
C GLN A 60 -4.08 20.80 -12.60
N ASP A 61 -5.15 20.68 -13.40
CA ASP A 61 -6.53 20.90 -12.95
C ASP A 61 -7.18 19.63 -12.38
N ASP A 62 -6.51 18.47 -12.50
CA ASP A 62 -6.99 17.20 -11.96
C ASP A 62 -6.62 17.05 -10.48
N GLU A 63 -7.32 17.79 -9.62
CA GLU A 63 -7.11 17.75 -8.17
C GLU A 63 -7.22 16.33 -7.61
N ALA A 64 -8.20 15.55 -8.09
CA ALA A 64 -8.42 14.18 -7.63
C ALA A 64 -7.25 13.26 -8.02
N GLY A 65 -6.75 13.37 -9.24
CA GLY A 65 -5.57 12.64 -9.71
C GLY A 65 -4.30 13.02 -8.96
N LEU A 66 -4.09 14.31 -8.68
CA LEU A 66 -2.95 14.80 -7.89
C LEU A 66 -2.99 14.34 -6.43
N GLN A 67 -4.18 14.32 -5.81
CA GLN A 67 -4.36 13.76 -4.47
C GLN A 67 -4.07 12.25 -4.46
N LYS A 68 -4.54 11.52 -5.48
CA LYS A 68 -4.26 10.09 -5.63
C LYS A 68 -2.75 9.84 -5.80
N LEU A 69 -2.09 10.61 -6.65
CA LEU A 69 -0.65 10.53 -6.87
C LEU A 69 0.12 10.75 -5.56
N THR A 70 -0.25 11.78 -4.80
CA THR A 70 0.39 12.09 -3.52
C THR A 70 0.28 10.91 -2.55
N ARG A 71 -0.91 10.30 -2.44
CA ARG A 71 -1.13 9.09 -1.62
C ARG A 71 -0.25 7.92 -2.08
N LEU A 72 -0.18 7.66 -3.39
CA LEU A 72 0.67 6.60 -3.95
C LEU A 72 2.15 6.83 -3.64
N MET A 73 2.65 8.06 -3.81
CA MET A 73 4.05 8.39 -3.50
C MET A 73 4.35 8.26 -2.00
N THR A 74 3.45 8.70 -1.12
CA THR A 74 3.59 8.51 0.33
C THR A 74 3.63 7.02 0.69
N ASN A 75 2.73 6.21 0.12
CA ASN A 75 2.69 4.78 0.39
C ASN A 75 3.94 4.05 -0.14
N CYS A 76 4.42 4.42 -1.33
CA CYS A 76 5.70 3.95 -1.88
C CYS A 76 6.85 4.25 -0.93
N LYS A 77 6.93 5.49 -0.43
CA LYS A 77 7.95 5.91 0.53
C LYS A 77 7.87 5.10 1.83
N MET A 78 6.68 4.93 2.40
CA MET A 78 6.51 4.16 3.65
C MET A 78 6.94 2.71 3.46
N ALA A 79 6.54 2.06 2.36
CA ALA A 79 6.96 0.69 2.04
C ALA A 79 8.48 0.57 1.83
N LEU A 80 9.13 1.62 1.28
CA LEU A 80 10.59 1.68 1.08
C LEU A 80 11.37 2.03 2.34
N ASP A 81 10.84 2.86 3.23
CA ASP A 81 11.46 3.16 4.52
C ASP A 81 11.46 1.91 5.43
N ASP A 82 10.45 1.06 5.30
CA ASP A 82 10.38 -0.27 5.95
C ASP A 82 11.28 -1.32 5.26
N SER A 83 11.68 -1.12 4.01
CA SER A 83 12.63 -1.97 3.28
C SER A 83 13.77 -1.17 2.65
N MET A 84 14.86 -1.00 3.40
CA MET A 84 16.10 -0.32 3.01
C MET A 84 16.49 -0.51 1.52
N ASP A 85 16.10 0.42 0.64
CA ASP A 85 16.90 1.05 -0.44
C ASP A 85 16.04 1.91 -1.41
N LEU A 86 15.84 3.19 -1.09
CA LEU A 86 15.14 4.20 -1.91
C LEU A 86 15.94 4.61 -3.18
N THR A 87 17.23 4.29 -3.24
CA THR A 87 18.16 4.81 -4.25
C THR A 87 17.91 4.23 -5.64
N SER A 88 17.40 3.00 -5.73
CA SER A 88 17.11 2.34 -7.00
C SER A 88 15.80 2.83 -7.66
N CYS A 89 14.76 3.12 -6.89
CA CYS A 89 13.44 3.52 -7.42
C CYS A 89 13.42 4.96 -7.95
N LEU A 90 14.10 5.89 -7.27
CA LEU A 90 14.20 7.29 -7.72
C LEU A 90 14.96 7.41 -9.04
N SER A 91 15.92 6.52 -9.27
CA SER A 91 16.72 6.50 -10.50
C SER A 91 15.84 6.19 -11.73
N SER A 92 14.87 5.29 -11.63
CA SER A 92 13.95 4.96 -12.73
C SER A 92 12.94 6.08 -13.03
N VAL A 93 12.45 6.78 -12.00
CA VAL A 93 11.46 7.87 -12.17
C VAL A 93 12.10 9.12 -12.78
N LEU A 94 13.34 9.46 -12.40
CA LEU A 94 14.07 10.59 -13.01
C LEU A 94 14.51 10.33 -14.46
N ILE A 95 14.72 9.08 -14.85
CA ILE A 95 15.09 8.70 -16.23
C ILE A 95 13.87 8.77 -17.16
N LEU A 96 12.66 8.49 -16.67
CA LEU A 96 11.44 8.50 -17.49
C LEU A 96 10.77 9.87 -17.63
N GLN A 97 11.18 10.89 -16.86
CA GLN A 97 10.71 12.27 -17.02
C GLN A 97 11.60 13.16 -17.90
N LYS A 98 12.64 12.58 -18.55
CA LYS A 98 13.55 13.31 -19.46
C LYS A 98 13.41 12.96 -20.94
N ASN A 99 12.42 12.16 -21.33
CA ASN A 99 12.08 11.87 -22.73
C ASN A 99 10.61 12.16 -23.02
#